data_AF-A0A821J693-F1
#
_entry.id   AF-A0A821J693-F1
#
_cell.length_a   1.000
_cell.length_b   1.000
_cell.length_c   1.000
_cell.angle_alpha   90.00
_cell.angle_beta   90.00
_cell.angle_gamma   90.00
#
_symmetry.space_group_name_H-M   'P 1'
#
loop_
_entity.id
_entity.type
_entity.pdbx_description
1 polymer ?
#
loop_
_entity_poly.entity_id
_entity_poly.type
_entity_poly.pdbx_seq_one_letter_code
_entity_poly.pdbx_strand_id
1 'polypeptide(L)'
;IIPANTKDSIFECLSVNCSYSSKLLSSPENETRPKQIGNNTECALLGFVGALNGNYDEIRRHYPEEEFVHVYPFNSMRKYMSTVIRRPDSTVRMYTKGASEIVLKICKTILNCNGEKVPFSIVDYDRLVQTVIEPMAYDGLRTVCLAYRDFSPDELPDWNDEASVMEQLTCICMCGIENPVRLEVPDVIAKCRKAGITVQIFTGDNVNTTRQIALKCGIISSDVRFLVLEGKEFNRRIRSEPNGQVKNDFGKNVLRF
;
A
#
# COMPACT_ATOMS: atom_id res chain seq x y z
N ILE A 1 -0.46 9.88 -21.61
CA ILE A 1 0.59 8.90 -21.99
C ILE A 1 1.66 8.99 -20.91
N ILE A 2 2.08 7.87 -20.32
CA ILE A 2 3.14 7.85 -19.29
C ILE A 2 4.50 7.96 -20.01
N PRO A 3 5.40 8.88 -19.63
CA PRO A 3 6.75 8.96 -20.19
C PRO A 3 7.52 7.64 -20.07
N ALA A 4 8.37 7.33 -21.06
CA ALA A 4 9.09 6.06 -21.10
C ALA A 4 9.97 5.84 -19.85
N ASN A 5 10.75 6.85 -19.46
CA ASN A 5 11.57 6.83 -18.24
C ASN A 5 10.75 6.62 -16.95
N THR A 6 9.57 7.23 -16.85
CA THR A 6 8.65 7.00 -15.72
C THR A 6 8.09 5.59 -15.75
N LYS A 7 7.72 5.08 -16.92
CA LYS A 7 7.23 3.71 -17.12
C LYS A 7 8.28 2.68 -16.70
N ASP A 8 9.54 2.86 -17.10
CA ASP A 8 10.64 1.99 -16.69
C ASP A 8 10.86 2.03 -15.17
N SER A 9 10.79 3.23 -14.57
CA SER A 9 10.88 3.39 -13.12
C SER A 9 9.74 2.68 -12.37
N ILE A 10 8.51 2.72 -12.89
CA ILE A 10 7.36 1.96 -12.35
C ILE A 10 7.63 0.46 -12.46
N PHE A 11 8.10 0.01 -13.61
CA PHE A 11 8.34 -1.41 -13.88
C PHE A 11 9.43 -1.99 -12.98
N GLU A 12 10.58 -1.32 -12.88
CA GLU A 12 11.65 -1.70 -11.95
C GLU A 12 11.13 -1.67 -10.50
N CYS A 13 10.48 -0.58 -10.07
CA CYS A 13 9.97 -0.45 -8.71
C CYS A 13 9.01 -1.58 -8.33
N LEU A 14 8.04 -1.90 -9.19
CA LEU A 14 7.04 -2.93 -8.89
C LEU A 14 7.61 -4.33 -8.97
N SER A 15 8.50 -4.60 -9.93
CA SER A 15 9.08 -5.93 -10.12
C SER A 15 10.03 -6.31 -9.00
N VAL A 16 10.85 -5.36 -8.55
CA VAL A 16 11.91 -5.57 -7.55
C VAL A 16 11.40 -5.41 -6.12
N ASN A 17 10.58 -4.38 -5.85
CA ASN A 17 10.10 -4.10 -4.48
C ASN A 17 8.84 -4.92 -4.10
N CYS A 18 8.28 -5.72 -5.01
CA CYS A 18 7.35 -6.80 -4.64
C CYS A 18 8.12 -8.05 -4.25
N SER A 19 7.72 -8.68 -3.14
CA SER A 19 8.33 -9.93 -2.70
C SER A 19 8.39 -10.95 -3.84
N TYR A 20 9.50 -11.69 -3.93
CA TYR A 20 9.67 -12.74 -4.94
C TYR A 20 8.78 -13.95 -4.67
N SER A 21 8.24 -14.04 -3.44
CA SER A 21 7.15 -14.96 -3.10
C SER A 21 5.83 -14.60 -3.78
N SER A 22 5.65 -13.34 -4.18
CA SER A 22 4.46 -12.86 -4.91
C SER A 22 4.62 -13.09 -6.41
N LYS A 23 3.73 -13.89 -7.00
CA LYS A 23 3.77 -14.29 -8.42
C LYS A 23 2.38 -14.36 -9.04
N LEU A 24 2.32 -14.02 -10.33
CA LEU A 24 1.15 -14.26 -11.17
C LEU A 24 1.42 -15.48 -12.05
N LEU A 25 0.57 -16.49 -11.93
CA LEU A 25 0.61 -17.65 -12.80
C LEU A 25 -0.41 -17.48 -13.93
N SER A 26 -0.04 -17.94 -15.12
CA SER A 26 -0.96 -18.05 -16.24
C SER A 26 -2.18 -18.84 -15.82
N SER A 27 -3.37 -18.32 -16.10
CA SER A 27 -4.58 -19.08 -15.81
C SER A 27 -4.77 -20.22 -16.81
N PRO A 28 -5.32 -21.36 -16.36
CA PRO A 28 -5.82 -22.36 -17.30
C PRO A 28 -6.87 -21.73 -18.22
N GLU A 29 -7.06 -22.30 -19.42
CA GLU A 29 -7.89 -21.75 -20.52
C GLU A 29 -9.34 -21.35 -20.15
N ASN A 30 -9.83 -21.70 -18.95
CA ASN A 30 -11.18 -21.43 -18.47
C ASN A 30 -11.30 -20.35 -17.37
N GLU A 31 -10.21 -19.70 -16.95
CA GLU A 31 -10.25 -18.65 -15.92
C GLU A 31 -9.87 -17.27 -16.49
N THR A 32 -10.74 -16.28 -16.28
CA THR A 32 -10.55 -14.91 -16.79
C THR A 32 -9.50 -14.09 -16.01
N ARG A 33 -9.04 -14.58 -14.85
CA ARG A 33 -8.09 -13.88 -13.97
C ARG A 33 -6.89 -14.76 -13.68
N PRO A 34 -5.66 -14.24 -13.67
CA PRO A 34 -4.47 -15.02 -13.36
C PRO A 34 -4.51 -15.52 -11.92
N LYS A 35 -3.96 -16.71 -11.68
CA LYS A 35 -3.80 -17.26 -10.34
C LYS A 35 -2.71 -16.49 -9.60
N GLN A 36 -3.01 -16.05 -8.38
CA GLN A 36 -2.13 -15.25 -7.55
C GLN A 36 -1.50 -16.14 -6.46
N ILE A 37 -0.19 -16.00 -6.24
CA ILE A 37 0.54 -16.60 -5.12
C ILE A 37 1.20 -15.47 -4.35
N GLY A 38 1.15 -15.50 -3.02
CA GLY A 38 1.76 -14.48 -2.17
C GLY A 38 0.79 -13.38 -1.76
N ASN A 39 1.27 -12.15 -1.64
CA ASN A 39 0.45 -11.03 -1.19
C ASN A 39 -0.43 -10.51 -2.34
N ASN A 40 -1.76 -10.47 -2.11
CA ASN A 40 -2.73 -10.03 -3.13
C ASN A 40 -2.48 -8.60 -3.64
N THR A 41 -2.02 -7.69 -2.77
CA THR A 41 -1.71 -6.29 -3.13
C THR A 41 -0.53 -6.26 -4.10
N GLU A 42 0.52 -7.03 -3.79
CA GLU A 42 1.70 -7.13 -4.65
C GLU A 42 1.37 -7.81 -5.97
N CYS A 43 0.56 -8.87 -5.95
CA CYS A 43 0.09 -9.53 -7.16
C CYS A 43 -0.71 -8.58 -8.06
N ALA A 44 -1.56 -7.72 -7.48
CA ALA A 44 -2.28 -6.70 -8.24
C ALA A 44 -1.33 -5.69 -8.89
N LEU A 45 -0.29 -5.26 -8.16
CA LEU A 45 0.74 -4.36 -8.69
C LEU A 45 1.59 -5.02 -9.79
N LEU A 46 1.97 -6.29 -9.65
CA LEU A 46 2.66 -7.04 -10.71
C LEU A 46 1.75 -7.21 -11.94
N GLY A 47 0.44 -7.40 -11.74
CA GLY A 47 -0.53 -7.46 -12.82
C GLY A 47 -0.64 -6.14 -13.57
N PHE A 48 -0.48 -5.02 -12.85
CA PHE A 48 -0.45 -3.68 -13.44
C PHE A 48 0.77 -3.48 -14.35
N VAL A 49 1.94 -4.07 -14.04
CA VAL A 49 3.10 -4.09 -14.94
C VAL A 49 2.73 -4.77 -16.27
N GLY A 50 2.09 -5.94 -16.21
CA GLY A 50 1.59 -6.64 -17.40
C GLY A 50 0.56 -5.85 -18.19
N ALA A 51 -0.38 -5.18 -17.51
CA ALA A 51 -1.39 -4.32 -18.13
C ALA A 51 -0.78 -3.11 -18.87
N LEU A 52 0.40 -2.66 -18.45
CA LEU A 52 1.18 -1.63 -19.12
C LEU A 52 2.15 -2.19 -20.18
N ASN A 53 2.02 -3.47 -20.56
CA ASN A 53 2.89 -4.19 -21.51
C ASN A 53 4.34 -4.38 -21.02
N GLY A 54 4.56 -4.45 -19.70
CA GLY A 54 5.86 -4.82 -19.12
C GLY A 54 5.91 -6.31 -18.77
N ASN A 55 7.13 -6.85 -18.64
CA ASN A 55 7.38 -8.21 -18.17
C ASN A 55 8.16 -8.19 -16.86
N TYR A 56 7.47 -8.36 -15.73
CA TYR A 56 8.11 -8.31 -14.42
C TYR A 56 9.09 -9.48 -14.21
N ASP A 57 8.83 -10.66 -14.79
CA ASP A 57 9.72 -11.83 -14.66
C ASP A 57 11.04 -11.61 -15.39
N GLU A 58 11.04 -10.84 -16.49
CA GLU A 58 12.28 -10.43 -17.16
C GLU A 58 13.09 -9.46 -16.33
N ILE A 59 12.45 -8.47 -15.70
CA ILE A 59 13.13 -7.52 -14.81
C ILE A 59 13.71 -8.25 -13.59
N ARG A 60 12.96 -9.18 -13.00
CA ARG A 60 13.43 -10.00 -11.89
C ARG A 60 14.61 -10.91 -12.25
N ARG A 61 14.73 -11.34 -13.51
CA ARG A 61 15.92 -12.06 -14.00
C ARG A 61 17.16 -11.17 -14.10
N HIS A 62 16.98 -9.88 -14.36
CA HIS A 62 18.08 -8.91 -14.38
C HIS A 62 18.50 -8.46 -12.97
N TYR A 63 17.60 -8.54 -12.00
CA TYR A 63 17.85 -8.20 -10.60
C TYR A 63 17.45 -9.38 -9.70
N PRO A 64 18.23 -10.47 -9.65
CA PRO A 64 17.87 -11.62 -8.82
C PRO A 64 17.88 -11.25 -7.31
N GLU A 65 17.07 -11.95 -6.51
CA GLU A 65 16.86 -11.62 -5.09
C GLU A 65 18.17 -11.70 -4.27
N GLU A 66 19.07 -12.61 -4.67
CA GLU A 66 20.37 -12.82 -4.02
C GLU A 66 21.33 -11.63 -4.21
N GLU A 67 21.09 -10.77 -5.21
CA GLU A 67 21.89 -9.59 -5.49
C GLU A 67 21.37 -8.31 -4.81
N PHE A 68 20.28 -8.41 -4.05
CA PHE A 68 19.75 -7.28 -3.31
C PHE A 68 20.75 -6.82 -2.23
N VAL A 69 21.02 -5.52 -2.21
CA VAL A 69 21.94 -4.92 -1.24
C VAL A 69 21.33 -4.95 0.15
N HIS A 70 20.04 -4.60 0.24
CA HIS A 70 19.29 -4.58 1.49
C HIS A 70 17.78 -4.63 1.22
N VAL A 71 17.02 -5.21 2.15
CA VAL A 71 15.56 -5.25 2.08
C VAL A 71 14.99 -4.81 3.42
N TYR A 72 14.18 -3.77 3.40
CA TYR A 72 13.38 -3.30 4.53
C TYR A 72 11.97 -3.88 4.38
N PRO A 73 11.63 -5.00 5.06
CA PRO A 73 10.34 -5.66 4.88
C PRO A 73 9.15 -4.78 5.30
N PHE A 74 7.92 -5.11 4.93
CA PHE A 74 6.79 -4.30 5.39
C PHE A 74 6.66 -4.35 6.92
N ASN A 75 6.52 -3.19 7.55
CA ASN A 75 6.24 -3.07 8.98
C ASN A 75 4.97 -2.23 9.18
N SER A 76 4.02 -2.72 9.97
CA SER A 76 2.70 -2.11 10.16
C SER A 76 2.72 -0.75 10.88
N MET A 77 3.79 -0.47 11.64
CA MET A 77 3.98 0.84 12.27
C MET A 77 4.42 1.89 11.25
N ARG A 78 5.35 1.53 10.35
CA ARG A 78 5.86 2.45 9.31
C ARG A 78 5.01 2.46 8.04
N LYS A 79 4.28 1.37 7.76
CA LYS A 79 3.36 1.17 6.62
C LYS A 79 3.98 1.30 5.23
N TYR A 80 5.27 1.02 5.11
CA TYR A 80 5.99 0.90 3.84
C TYR A 80 7.04 -0.21 3.90
N MET A 81 7.55 -0.56 2.74
CA MET A 81 8.70 -1.43 2.54
C MET A 81 9.60 -0.89 1.43
N SER A 82 10.88 -1.26 1.50
CA SER A 82 11.89 -0.79 0.55
C SER A 82 12.86 -1.91 0.17
N THR A 83 13.33 -1.88 -1.07
CA THR A 83 14.34 -2.80 -1.59
C THR A 83 15.45 -2.01 -2.25
N VAL A 84 16.69 -2.34 -1.93
CA VAL A 84 17.89 -1.67 -2.41
C VAL A 84 18.61 -2.57 -3.41
N ILE A 85 18.87 -2.05 -4.60
CA ILE A 85 19.56 -2.76 -5.69
C ILE A 85 20.75 -1.97 -6.22
N ARG A 86 21.72 -2.69 -6.79
CA ARG A 86 22.77 -2.09 -7.63
C ARG A 86 22.26 -2.04 -9.06
N ARG A 87 22.48 -0.92 -9.74
CA ARG A 87 22.15 -0.75 -11.16
C ARG A 87 23.39 -0.99 -12.03
N PRO A 88 23.22 -1.28 -13.34
CA PRO A 88 24.34 -1.53 -14.25
C PRO A 88 25.33 -0.35 -14.39
N ASP A 89 24.89 0.87 -14.10
CA ASP A 89 25.71 2.09 -14.09
C ASP A 89 26.49 2.28 -12.77
N SER A 90 26.60 1.22 -11.96
CA SER A 90 27.18 1.18 -10.61
C SER A 90 26.43 1.95 -9.53
N THR A 91 25.40 2.74 -9.89
CA THR A 91 24.60 3.47 -8.90
C THR A 91 23.78 2.51 -8.04
N VAL A 92 23.50 2.92 -6.81
CA VAL A 92 22.61 2.15 -5.92
C VAL A 92 21.26 2.83 -5.88
N ARG A 93 20.19 2.08 -6.09
CA ARG A 93 18.83 2.59 -6.04
C ARG A 93 18.02 1.85 -4.99
N MET A 94 17.38 2.61 -4.11
CA MET A 94 16.35 2.11 -3.23
C MET A 94 14.98 2.41 -3.84
N TYR A 95 14.16 1.38 -4.00
CA TYR A 95 12.74 1.51 -4.28
C TYR A 95 11.94 1.41 -3.00
N THR A 96 10.88 2.22 -2.87
CA THR A 96 9.98 2.25 -1.72
C THR A 96 8.54 2.18 -2.19
N LYS A 97 7.72 1.37 -1.52
CA LYS A 97 6.28 1.35 -1.72
C LYS A 97 5.55 1.27 -0.38
N GLY A 98 4.41 1.93 -0.26
CA GLY A 98 3.65 1.93 0.98
C GLY A 98 2.41 2.80 0.91
N ALA A 99 1.81 3.03 2.08
CA ALA A 99 0.66 3.93 2.22
C ALA A 99 1.00 5.32 1.63
N SER A 100 0.09 5.84 0.79
CA SER A 100 0.42 6.98 -0.06
C SER A 100 0.75 8.23 0.74
N GLU A 101 -0.04 8.52 1.77
CA GLU A 101 0.14 9.67 2.66
C GLU A 101 1.45 9.59 3.45
N ILE A 102 1.99 8.39 3.70
CA ILE A 102 3.22 8.20 4.47
C ILE A 102 4.44 8.35 3.57
N VAL A 103 4.49 7.61 2.46
CA VAL A 103 5.64 7.65 1.55
C VAL A 103 5.75 9.03 0.89
N LEU A 104 4.62 9.62 0.49
CA LEU A 104 4.61 10.95 -0.14
C LEU A 104 5.14 12.03 0.80
N LYS A 105 4.90 11.93 2.12
CA LYS A 105 5.41 12.87 3.12
C LYS A 105 6.94 12.87 3.24
N ILE A 106 7.58 11.75 2.89
CA ILE A 106 9.04 11.56 2.93
C ILE A 106 9.69 12.09 1.64
N CYS A 107 8.92 12.23 0.56
CA CYS A 107 9.43 12.67 -0.74
C CYS A 107 9.83 14.16 -0.71
N LYS A 108 10.92 14.48 -1.41
CA LYS A 108 11.40 15.86 -1.64
C LYS A 108 11.37 16.25 -3.11
N THR A 109 11.20 15.27 -3.99
CA THR A 109 10.99 15.49 -5.42
C THR A 109 9.88 14.56 -5.93
N ILE A 110 9.34 14.88 -7.10
CA ILE A 110 8.33 14.09 -7.81
C ILE A 110 8.66 14.06 -9.30
N LEU A 111 8.30 12.99 -10.00
CA LEU A 111 8.38 12.95 -11.46
C LEU A 111 7.21 13.73 -12.08
N ASN A 112 7.53 14.70 -12.94
CA ASN A 112 6.51 15.46 -13.68
C ASN A 112 5.96 14.67 -14.88
N CYS A 113 5.07 15.28 -15.67
CA CYS A 113 4.48 14.66 -16.87
C CYS A 113 5.47 14.37 -18.01
N ASN A 114 6.70 14.86 -17.93
CA ASN A 114 7.81 14.55 -18.85
C ASN A 114 8.77 13.50 -18.26
N GLY A 115 8.53 13.06 -17.01
CA GLY A 115 9.39 12.14 -16.27
C GLY A 115 10.64 12.80 -15.68
N GLU A 116 10.65 14.13 -15.56
CA GLU A 116 11.75 14.88 -14.97
C GLU A 116 11.53 15.02 -13.46
N LYS A 117 12.61 14.94 -12.68
CA LYS A 117 12.57 15.18 -11.23
C LYS A 117 12.36 16.67 -10.99
N VAL A 118 11.26 17.04 -10.34
CA VAL A 118 10.98 18.42 -9.90
C VAL A 118 10.88 18.49 -8.38
N PRO A 119 11.23 19.63 -7.75
CA PRO A 119 11.06 19.83 -6.32
C PRO A 119 9.62 19.57 -5.89
N PHE A 120 9.46 18.96 -4.71
CA PHE A 120 8.17 18.63 -4.13
C PHE A 120 8.04 19.31 -2.76
N SER A 121 7.15 20.30 -2.68
CA SER A 121 6.95 21.10 -1.48
C SER A 121 5.86 20.52 -0.58
N ILE A 122 5.76 21.04 0.66
CA ILE A 122 4.65 20.70 1.55
C ILE A 122 3.28 21.13 0.97
N VAL A 123 3.24 22.22 0.20
CA VAL A 123 2.03 22.69 -0.47
C VAL A 123 1.59 21.71 -1.56
N ASP A 124 2.55 21.13 -2.29
CA ASP A 124 2.26 20.08 -3.27
C ASP A 124 1.77 18.80 -2.60
N TYR A 125 2.35 18.45 -1.45
CA TYR A 125 1.89 17.34 -0.62
C TYR A 125 0.42 17.51 -0.22
N ASP A 126 0.06 18.64 0.41
CA ASP A 126 -1.33 18.88 0.86
C ASP A 126 -2.30 18.86 -0.33
N ARG A 127 -1.90 19.44 -1.46
CA ARG A 127 -2.68 19.43 -2.69
C ARG A 127 -2.91 18.01 -3.20
N LEU A 128 -1.89 17.16 -3.29
CA LEU A 128 -2.04 15.78 -3.77
C LEU A 128 -2.84 14.90 -2.82
N VAL A 129 -2.72 15.13 -1.51
CA VAL A 129 -3.56 14.45 -0.51
C VAL A 129 -5.03 14.74 -0.78
N GLN A 130 -5.40 16.02 -0.88
CA GLN A 130 -6.79 16.43 -1.06
C GLN A 130 -7.36 16.10 -2.45
N THR A 131 -6.54 16.21 -3.50
CA THR A 131 -7.03 16.09 -4.89
C THR A 131 -6.89 14.70 -5.49
N VAL A 132 -6.06 13.83 -4.90
CA VAL A 132 -5.80 12.48 -5.43
C VAL A 132 -6.03 11.40 -4.38
N ILE A 133 -5.37 11.49 -3.21
CA ILE A 133 -5.40 10.40 -2.21
C ILE A 133 -6.78 10.29 -1.57
N GLU A 134 -7.36 11.40 -1.11
CA GLU A 134 -8.67 11.42 -0.45
C GLU A 134 -9.80 10.97 -1.39
N PRO A 135 -9.90 11.45 -2.65
CA PRO A 135 -10.87 10.94 -3.61
C PRO A 135 -10.72 9.45 -3.89
N MET A 136 -9.50 8.95 -4.12
CA MET A 136 -9.27 7.51 -4.32
C MET A 136 -9.71 6.69 -3.11
N ALA A 137 -9.40 7.16 -1.90
CA ALA A 137 -9.83 6.50 -0.66
C ALA A 137 -11.35 6.56 -0.47
N TYR A 138 -11.99 7.67 -0.87
CA TYR A 138 -13.44 7.84 -0.86
C TYR A 138 -14.14 6.86 -1.82
N ASP A 139 -13.53 6.55 -2.96
CA ASP A 139 -14.05 5.53 -3.88
C ASP A 139 -13.84 4.09 -3.36
N GLY A 140 -13.14 3.94 -2.24
CA GLY A 140 -12.84 2.66 -1.60
C GLY A 140 -11.59 1.98 -2.17
N LEU A 141 -10.71 2.72 -2.83
CA LEU A 141 -9.43 2.20 -3.30
C LEU A 141 -8.41 2.19 -2.16
N ARG A 142 -7.54 1.18 -2.16
CA ARG A 142 -6.32 1.17 -1.36
C ARG A 142 -5.25 1.94 -2.13
N THR A 143 -4.77 3.05 -1.57
CA THR A 143 -3.79 3.93 -2.22
C THR A 143 -2.36 3.53 -1.84
N VAL A 144 -1.52 3.26 -2.85
CA VAL A 144 -0.10 2.92 -2.68
C VAL A 144 0.76 3.90 -3.45
N CYS A 145 1.74 4.53 -2.78
CA CYS A 145 2.71 5.40 -3.43
C CYS A 145 3.98 4.60 -3.75
N LEU A 146 4.54 4.83 -4.93
CA LEU A 146 5.81 4.29 -5.40
C LEU A 146 6.84 5.42 -5.43
N ALA A 147 8.00 5.18 -4.85
CA ALA A 147 9.07 6.16 -4.78
C ALA A 147 10.44 5.48 -4.93
N TYR A 148 11.47 6.27 -5.20
CA TYR A 148 12.85 5.81 -5.18
C TYR A 148 13.83 6.86 -4.66
N ARG A 149 15.04 6.42 -4.33
CA ARG A 149 16.21 7.27 -4.07
C ARG A 149 17.44 6.64 -4.70
N ASP A 150 18.25 7.49 -5.31
CA ASP A 150 19.54 7.12 -5.88
C ASP A 150 20.64 7.48 -4.89
N PHE A 151 21.65 6.62 -4.79
CA PHE A 151 22.85 6.81 -3.99
C PHE A 151 24.08 6.67 -4.88
N SER A 152 25.05 7.56 -4.67
CA SER A 152 26.35 7.49 -5.35
C SER A 152 27.12 6.25 -4.85
N PRO A 153 27.88 5.55 -5.71
CA PRO A 153 28.73 4.43 -5.27
C PRO A 153 29.73 4.83 -4.18
N ASP A 154 30.15 6.10 -4.17
CA ASP A 154 31.14 6.64 -3.25
C ASP A 154 30.56 7.10 -1.90
N GLU A 155 29.23 7.24 -1.80
CA GLU A 155 28.53 7.77 -0.63
C GLU A 155 27.36 6.84 -0.24
N LEU A 156 27.70 5.60 0.12
CA LEU A 156 26.71 4.63 0.59
C LEU A 156 26.39 4.86 2.08
N PRO A 157 25.11 4.94 2.47
CA PRO A 157 24.72 5.07 3.87
C PRO A 157 24.92 3.76 4.64
N ASP A 158 24.82 3.83 5.97
CA ASP A 158 24.64 2.62 6.78
C ASP A 158 23.21 2.10 6.59
N TRP A 159 23.06 0.97 5.90
CA TRP A 159 21.76 0.36 5.65
C TRP A 159 21.06 -0.10 6.94
N ASN A 160 21.77 -0.23 8.06
CA ASN A 160 21.11 -0.54 9.34
C ASN A 160 20.42 0.68 9.96
N ASP A 161 20.81 1.90 9.57
CA ASP A 161 20.16 3.13 9.99
C ASP A 161 19.07 3.54 8.98
N GLU A 162 17.92 2.87 9.07
CA GLU A 162 16.77 3.13 8.19
C GLU A 162 16.37 4.62 8.15
N ALA A 163 16.51 5.34 9.27
CA ALA A 163 16.06 6.73 9.37
C ALA A 163 16.83 7.68 8.44
N SER A 164 18.15 7.48 8.28
CA SER A 164 18.97 8.29 7.35
C SER A 164 18.78 7.90 5.89
N VAL A 165 18.36 6.65 5.62
CA VAL A 165 18.08 6.18 4.26
C VAL A 165 16.69 6.63 3.79
N MET A 166 15.70 6.62 4.69
CA MET A 166 14.29 6.95 4.44
C MET A 166 14.01 8.46 4.50
N GLU A 167 14.76 9.25 3.74
CA GLU A 167 14.53 10.68 3.50
C GLU A 167 14.78 11.01 2.03
N GLN A 168 14.40 12.21 1.57
CA GLN A 168 14.75 12.72 0.24
C GLN A 168 14.32 11.83 -0.94
N LEU A 169 13.21 11.11 -0.79
CA LEU A 169 12.70 10.25 -1.87
C LEU A 169 12.18 11.06 -3.06
N THR A 170 12.17 10.43 -4.22
CA THR A 170 11.52 10.89 -5.44
C THR A 170 10.23 10.10 -5.62
N CYS A 171 9.07 10.77 -5.60
CA CYS A 171 7.78 10.15 -5.89
C CYS A 171 7.68 9.83 -7.40
N ILE A 172 7.37 8.57 -7.73
CA ILE A 172 7.16 8.10 -9.11
C ILE A 172 5.70 8.28 -9.48
N CYS A 173 4.80 7.62 -8.74
CA CYS A 173 3.37 7.65 -8.98
C CYS A 173 2.59 7.12 -7.76
N MET A 174 1.27 7.31 -7.79
CA MET A 174 0.32 6.71 -6.87
C MET A 174 -0.58 5.73 -7.61
N CYS A 175 -0.83 4.57 -7.00
CA CYS A 175 -1.69 3.53 -7.51
C CYS A 175 -2.92 3.39 -6.61
N GLY A 176 -4.11 3.35 -7.20
CA GLY A 176 -5.33 2.94 -6.51
C GLY A 176 -5.61 1.46 -6.79
N ILE A 177 -5.69 0.65 -5.74
CA ILE A 177 -5.99 -0.78 -5.85
C ILE A 177 -7.41 -1.00 -5.34
N GLU A 178 -8.30 -1.43 -6.23
CA GLU A 178 -9.64 -1.81 -5.85
C GLU A 178 -9.65 -3.22 -5.25
N ASN A 179 -10.27 -3.38 -4.08
CA ASN A 179 -10.59 -4.67 -3.52
C ASN A 179 -12.11 -4.89 -3.64
N PRO A 180 -12.60 -5.48 -4.75
CA PRO A 180 -14.01 -5.52 -5.03
C PRO A 180 -14.75 -6.38 -4.00
N VAL A 181 -15.87 -5.85 -3.51
CA VAL A 181 -16.80 -6.61 -2.68
C VAL A 181 -17.39 -7.72 -3.53
N ARG A 182 -17.39 -8.95 -3.02
CA ARG A 182 -18.02 -10.08 -3.73
C ARG A 182 -19.53 -9.85 -3.82
N LEU A 183 -20.12 -10.23 -4.95
CA LEU A 183 -21.53 -9.94 -5.25
C LEU A 183 -22.49 -10.54 -4.22
N GLU A 184 -22.13 -11.67 -3.61
CA GLU A 184 -22.93 -12.35 -2.61
C GLU A 184 -22.87 -11.70 -1.21
N VAL A 185 -21.88 -10.85 -0.93
CA VAL A 185 -21.64 -10.32 0.43
C VAL A 185 -22.81 -9.47 0.94
N PRO A 186 -23.33 -8.47 0.20
CA PRO A 186 -24.44 -7.65 0.68
C PRO A 186 -25.67 -8.47 1.08
N ASP A 187 -26.01 -9.50 0.30
CA ASP A 187 -27.14 -10.40 0.58
C ASP A 187 -26.93 -11.21 1.86
N VAL A 188 -25.70 -11.69 2.10
CA VAL A 188 -25.35 -12.41 3.33
C VAL A 188 -25.45 -11.49 4.55
N ILE A 189 -24.93 -10.26 4.44
CA ILE A 189 -25.02 -9.26 5.52
C ILE A 189 -26.49 -8.94 5.85
N ALA A 190 -27.35 -8.78 4.84
CA ALA A 190 -28.77 -8.54 5.03
C ALA A 190 -29.48 -9.68 5.77
N LYS A 191 -29.15 -10.94 5.42
CA LYS A 191 -29.67 -12.14 6.12
C LYS A 191 -29.20 -12.18 7.58
N CYS A 192 -27.93 -11.91 7.85
CA CYS A 192 -27.41 -11.83 9.22
C CYS A 192 -28.14 -10.78 10.06
N ARG A 193 -28.35 -9.57 9.51
CA ARG A 193 -29.09 -8.50 10.20
C ARG A 193 -30.54 -8.90 10.47
N LYS A 194 -31.24 -9.51 9.51
CA LYS A 194 -32.62 -10.01 9.69
C LYS A 194 -32.70 -11.09 10.79
N ALA A 195 -31.64 -11.86 11.00
CA ALA A 195 -31.52 -12.85 12.07
C ALA A 195 -31.09 -12.25 13.43
N GLY A 196 -30.90 -10.94 13.53
CA GLY A 196 -30.45 -10.28 14.76
C GLY A 196 -28.95 -10.40 15.05
N ILE A 197 -28.14 -10.80 14.05
CA ILE A 197 -26.68 -10.93 14.18
C ILE A 197 -26.00 -9.61 13.80
N THR A 198 -25.14 -9.10 14.68
CA THR A 198 -24.32 -7.92 14.43
C THR A 198 -23.04 -8.29 13.70
N VAL A 199 -22.79 -7.67 12.55
CA VAL A 199 -21.54 -7.85 11.79
C VAL A 199 -20.58 -6.69 12.07
N GLN A 200 -19.30 -7.00 12.29
CA GLN A 200 -18.24 -6.03 12.53
C GLN A 200 -17.09 -6.26 11.55
N ILE A 201 -16.42 -5.18 11.11
CA ILE A 201 -15.25 -5.24 10.24
C ILE A 201 -13.99 -4.98 11.07
N PHE A 202 -13.01 -5.86 10.92
CA PHE A 202 -11.66 -5.68 11.45
C PHE A 202 -10.68 -5.75 10.27
N THR A 203 -9.99 -4.66 9.99
CA THR A 203 -9.04 -4.56 8.87
C THR A 203 -7.88 -3.63 9.22
N GLY A 204 -6.75 -3.83 8.54
CA GLY A 204 -5.58 -2.95 8.58
C GLY A 204 -5.63 -1.80 7.56
N ASP A 205 -6.72 -1.69 6.79
CA ASP A 205 -6.94 -0.60 5.84
C ASP A 205 -7.18 0.75 6.52
N ASN A 206 -7.07 1.83 5.73
CA ASN A 206 -7.42 3.16 6.19
C ASN A 206 -8.92 3.22 6.59
N VAL A 207 -9.23 4.04 7.60
CA VAL A 207 -10.58 4.32 8.11
C VAL A 207 -11.56 4.68 6.98
N ASN A 208 -11.14 5.52 6.03
CA ASN A 208 -11.99 5.99 4.93
C ASN A 208 -12.36 4.84 3.98
N THR A 209 -11.37 4.08 3.52
CA THR A 209 -11.59 2.89 2.68
C THR A 209 -12.49 1.88 3.39
N THR A 210 -12.24 1.63 4.68
CA THR A 210 -13.03 0.69 5.50
C THR A 210 -14.49 1.14 5.61
N ARG A 211 -14.72 2.44 5.86
CA ARG A 211 -16.06 3.01 5.92
C ARG A 211 -16.80 2.81 4.60
N GLN A 212 -16.13 3.02 3.47
CA GLN A 212 -16.75 2.89 2.15
C GLN A 212 -17.07 1.43 1.81
N ILE A 213 -16.18 0.49 2.14
CA ILE A 213 -16.46 -0.94 2.03
C ILE A 213 -17.65 -1.33 2.92
N ALA A 214 -17.69 -0.82 4.15
CA ALA A 214 -18.79 -1.11 5.08
C ALA A 214 -20.14 -0.58 4.57
N LEU A 215 -20.16 0.59 3.93
CA LEU A 215 -21.35 1.14 3.27
C LEU A 215 -21.77 0.28 2.07
N LYS A 216 -20.82 -0.06 1.18
CA LYS A 216 -21.08 -0.92 0.01
C LYS A 216 -21.61 -2.30 0.41
N CYS A 217 -21.14 -2.87 1.53
CA CYS A 217 -21.62 -4.15 2.06
C CYS A 217 -22.93 -4.06 2.85
N GLY A 218 -23.46 -2.85 3.12
CA GLY A 218 -24.64 -2.66 3.98
C GLY A 218 -24.42 -2.99 5.46
N ILE A 219 -23.15 -3.03 5.91
CA ILE A 219 -22.78 -3.25 7.32
C ILE A 219 -23.10 -2.00 8.13
N ILE A 220 -22.76 -0.83 7.58
CA ILE A 220 -23.14 0.47 8.11
C ILE A 220 -24.08 1.15 7.13
N SER A 221 -24.90 2.06 7.64
CA SER A 221 -25.85 2.87 6.88
C SER A 221 -25.57 4.35 7.11
N SER A 222 -25.90 5.21 6.14
CA SER A 222 -25.57 6.65 6.18
C SER A 222 -26.36 7.44 7.23
N ASP A 223 -27.44 6.86 7.74
CA ASP A 223 -28.43 7.44 8.64
C ASP A 223 -28.14 7.19 10.14
N VAL A 224 -27.26 6.24 10.47
CA VAL A 224 -26.96 5.87 11.86
C VAL A 224 -25.51 6.24 12.22
N ARG A 225 -25.31 6.74 13.44
CA ARG A 225 -23.95 7.00 13.96
C ARG A 225 -23.25 5.68 14.28
N PHE A 226 -22.34 5.26 13.41
CA PHE A 226 -21.44 4.14 13.67
C PHE A 226 -20.11 4.63 14.23
N LEU A 227 -19.58 3.88 15.20
CA LEU A 227 -18.24 4.11 15.74
C LEU A 227 -17.22 3.43 14.84
N VAL A 228 -16.36 4.21 14.19
CA VAL A 228 -15.20 3.71 13.44
C VAL A 228 -13.95 4.14 14.19
N LEU A 229 -13.10 3.18 14.55
CA LEU A 229 -11.91 3.41 15.38
C LEU A 229 -10.66 3.03 14.61
N GLU A 230 -9.64 3.87 14.72
CA GLU A 230 -8.28 3.45 14.39
C GLU A 230 -7.74 2.52 15.49
N GLY A 231 -6.85 1.59 15.12
CA GLY A 231 -6.25 0.65 16.07
C GLY A 231 -5.55 1.32 17.26
N LYS A 232 -4.90 2.48 17.05
CA LYS A 232 -4.28 3.26 18.14
C LYS A 232 -5.32 3.76 19.14
N GLU A 233 -6.43 4.28 18.65
CA GLU A 233 -7.52 4.78 19.50
C GLU A 233 -8.26 3.64 20.20
N PHE A 234 -8.51 2.53 19.51
CA PHE A 234 -9.06 1.32 20.11
C PHE A 234 -8.18 0.84 21.28
N ASN A 235 -6.87 0.69 21.04
CA ASN A 235 -5.91 0.25 22.05
C ASN A 235 -5.86 1.20 23.26
N ARG A 236 -5.90 2.52 23.01
CA ARG A 236 -5.97 3.53 24.09
C ARG A 236 -7.24 3.38 24.92
N ARG A 237 -8.38 3.12 24.29
CA ARG A 237 -9.68 2.99 24.99
C ARG A 237 -9.76 1.74 25.85
N ILE A 238 -9.16 0.63 25.40
CA ILE A 238 -9.25 -0.64 26.11
C ILE A 238 -8.17 -0.79 27.20
N ARG A 239 -7.10 0.02 27.23
CA ARG A 239 -6.04 -0.09 28.24
C ARG A 239 -6.20 0.99 29.32
N SER A 240 -6.05 0.63 30.60
CA SER A 240 -5.92 1.62 31.68
C SER A 240 -4.48 2.12 31.83
N GLU A 241 -4.28 3.43 31.86
CA GLU A 241 -3.08 4.04 32.45
C GLU A 241 -3.21 3.92 33.99
N PRO A 242 -2.19 3.43 34.72
CA PRO A 242 -0.76 3.33 34.37
C PRO A 242 -0.24 1.90 34.07
N ASN A 243 -1.08 0.85 34.16
CA ASN A 243 -0.60 -0.55 34.20
C ASN A 243 -0.87 -1.36 32.92
N GLY A 244 -1.44 -0.77 31.87
CA GLY A 244 -1.67 -1.46 30.59
C GLY A 244 -2.70 -2.60 30.67
N GLN A 245 -3.44 -2.73 31.77
CA GLN A 245 -4.46 -3.76 31.94
C GLN A 245 -5.66 -3.44 31.04
N VAL A 246 -6.20 -4.47 30.40
CA VAL A 246 -7.39 -4.34 29.54
C VAL A 246 -8.61 -4.11 30.43
N LYS A 247 -9.28 -2.95 30.31
CA LYS A 247 -10.55 -2.66 30.97
C LYS A 247 -11.66 -3.51 30.35
N ASN A 248 -12.36 -4.29 31.17
CA ASN A 248 -13.51 -5.11 30.77
C ASN A 248 -14.83 -4.31 30.65
N ASP A 249 -14.79 -2.97 30.68
CA ASP A 249 -15.98 -2.12 30.74
C ASP A 249 -16.75 -1.98 29.40
N PHE A 250 -16.21 -2.52 28.30
CA PHE A 250 -16.98 -2.64 27.07
C PHE A 250 -17.80 -3.94 27.10
N GLY A 251 -19.05 -3.84 27.57
CA GLY A 251 -19.92 -4.99 27.83
C GLY A 251 -19.96 -5.99 26.66
N LYS A 252 -19.73 -7.28 26.96
CA LYS A 252 -19.90 -8.55 26.19
C LYS A 252 -19.66 -8.61 24.66
N ASN A 253 -19.37 -7.50 23.98
CA ASN A 253 -19.39 -7.32 22.53
C ASN A 253 -18.07 -6.72 21.98
N VAL A 254 -16.98 -6.77 22.74
CA VAL A 254 -15.66 -6.36 22.25
C VAL A 254 -14.75 -7.57 22.15
N LEU A 255 -14.48 -7.95 20.91
CA LEU A 255 -13.47 -8.95 20.58
C LEU A 255 -12.07 -8.35 20.77
N ARG A 256 -11.18 -9.17 21.33
CA ARG A 256 -9.76 -8.88 21.54
C ARG A 256 -8.98 -9.07 20.23
N PHE A 257 -8.08 -8.14 19.93
CA PHE A 257 -7.01 -8.27 18.94
C PHE A 257 -5.68 -7.86 19.57
#